data_AF-A0A7K2M1V0-F1
#
_entry.id   AF-A0A7K2M1V0-F1
#
_cell.length_a   1.000
_cell.length_b   1.000
_cell.length_c   1.000
_cell.angle_alpha   90.00
_cell.angle_beta   90.00
_cell.angle_gamma   90.00
#
_symmetry.space_group_name_H-M   'P 1'
#
loop_
_entity.id
_entity.type
_entity.pdbx_description
1 polymer ?
#
loop_
_entity_poly.entity_id
_entity_poly.type
_entity_poly.pdbx_seq_one_letter_code
_entity_poly.pdbx_strand_id
1 'polypeptide(L)' 'HLDGLADTADGLGSGKPAEDALRIMKQSDIGPFGVIALVLVLLAQVAALSQAYGHSWARGALAAAVSATVA' A
#
# COMPACT_ATOMS: atom_id res chain seq x y z
N HIS A 1 6.95 -3.04 -0.30
CA HIS A 1 7.12 -2.15 0.86
C HIS A 1 6.06 -1.08 0.88
N LEU A 2 5.41 -0.88 2.02
CA LEU A 2 4.34 0.12 2.21
C LEU A 2 4.90 1.56 2.24
N ASP A 3 6.11 1.74 2.77
CA ASP A 3 6.81 3.04 2.86
C ASP A 3 6.99 3.67 1.47
N GLY A 4 7.65 2.94 0.56
CA GLY A 4 7.84 3.42 -0.82
C GLY A 4 6.54 3.62 -1.60
N LEU A 5 5.45 2.93 -1.25
CA LEU A 5 4.12 3.19 -1.83
C LEU A 5 3.58 4.53 -1.33
N ALA A 6 3.67 4.78 -0.02
CA ALA A 6 3.25 6.04 0.58
C ALA A 6 4.05 7.23 0.01
N ASP A 7 5.38 7.10 -0.05
CA ASP A 7 6.28 8.11 -0.62
C ASP A 7 5.91 8.42 -2.06
N THR A 8 5.68 7.38 -2.88
CA THR A 8 5.30 7.56 -4.29
C THR A 8 3.95 8.24 -4.42
N ALA A 9 2.98 7.88 -3.58
CA ALA A 9 1.66 8.53 -3.57
C ALA A 9 1.76 10.00 -3.16
N ASP A 10 2.58 10.35 -2.16
CA ASP A 10 2.78 11.74 -1.73
C ASP A 10 3.58 12.55 -2.75
N GLY A 11 4.64 11.98 -3.32
CA GLY A 11 5.44 12.60 -4.37
C GLY A 11 4.59 12.94 -5.60
N LEU A 12 3.86 11.96 -6.14
CA LEU A 12 3.00 12.13 -7.31
C LEU A 12 1.75 12.97 -7.00
N GLY A 13 1.14 12.77 -5.83
CA GLY A 13 -0.07 13.49 -5.40
C GLY A 13 0.18 14.97 -5.09
N SER A 14 1.42 15.35 -4.78
CA SER A 14 1.78 16.75 -4.47
C SER A 14 1.60 17.72 -5.63
N GLY A 15 1.56 17.25 -6.88
CA GLY A 15 1.47 18.09 -8.09
C GLY A 15 2.68 19.00 -8.32
N LYS A 16 3.79 18.77 -7.61
CA LYS A 16 5.00 19.57 -7.71
C LYS A 16 5.89 19.15 -8.90
N PRO A 17 6.80 20.03 -9.37
CA PRO A 17 7.82 19.65 -10.33
C PRO A 17 8.62 18.43 -9.85
N ALA A 18 9.18 17.67 -10.79
CA ALA A 18 9.82 16.37 -10.50
C ALA A 18 10.89 16.43 -9.41
N GLU A 19 11.69 17.49 -9.37
CA GLU A 19 12.73 17.72 -8.35
C GLU A 19 12.16 17.86 -6.93
N ASP A 20 11.03 18.54 -6.79
CA ASP A 20 10.33 18.72 -5.53
C ASP A 20 9.53 17.49 -5.11
N ALA A 21 8.92 16.79 -6.06
CA ALA A 21 8.27 15.51 -5.82
C ALA A 21 9.28 14.46 -5.32
N LEU A 22 10.46 14.39 -5.95
CA LEU A 22 11.57 13.53 -5.51
C LEU A 22 12.09 13.92 -4.13
N ARG A 23 12.05 15.21 -3.78
CA ARG A 23 12.40 15.66 -2.43
C ARG A 23 11.39 15.16 -1.41
N ILE A 24 10.08 15.24 -1.71
CA ILE A 24 9.00 14.70 -0.86
C ILE A 24 9.19 13.20 -0.63
N MET A 25 9.45 12.41 -1.69
CA MET A 25 9.68 10.96 -1.60
C MET A 25 10.92 10.57 -0.77
N LYS A 26 11.82 11.51 -0.45
CA LYS A 26 13.02 11.29 0.36
C LYS A 26 12.87 11.80 1.79
N GLN A 27 11.77 12.49 2.10
CA GLN A 27 11.48 12.89 3.47
C GLN A 27 10.98 11.66 4.22
N SER A 28 11.31 11.56 5.51
CA SER A 28 10.81 10.46 6.35
C SER A 28 9.37 10.65 6.85
N ASP A 29 8.73 11.76 6.48
CA ASP A 29 7.38 12.09 6.91
C ASP A 29 6.37 11.58 5.87
N ILE A 30 5.28 10.96 6.35
CA ILE A 30 4.17 10.54 5.49
C ILE A 30 3.19 11.70 5.26
N GLY A 31 2.84 11.93 4.01
CA GLY A 31 1.86 12.92 3.60
C GLY A 31 0.43 12.37 3.49
N PRO A 32 -0.54 13.22 3.17
CA PRO A 32 -1.95 12.85 3.13
C PRO A 32 -2.28 11.84 2.02
N PHE A 33 -1.60 11.89 0.88
CA PHE A 33 -1.84 10.95 -0.21
C PHE A 33 -1.26 9.58 0.10
N GLY A 34 -0.11 9.53 0.78
CA GLY A 34 0.47 8.31 1.31
C GLY A 34 -0.47 7.63 2.31
N VAL A 35 -1.02 8.40 3.26
CA VAL A 35 -2.02 7.87 4.21
C VAL A 35 -3.24 7.30 3.49
N ILE A 36 -3.81 8.03 2.52
CA ILE A 36 -4.98 7.55 1.75
C ILE A 36 -4.63 6.27 0.99
N ALA A 37 -3.49 6.23 0.30
CA ALA A 37 -3.05 5.07 -0.45
C ALA A 37 -2.87 3.85 0.47
N LEU A 38 -2.23 4.01 1.63
CA LEU A 38 -2.05 2.94 2.60
C LEU A 38 -3.38 2.41 3.13
N VAL A 39 -4.31 3.30 3.50
CA VAL A 39 -5.64 2.88 3.98
C VAL A 39 -6.36 2.07 2.91
N LEU A 40 -6.39 2.54 1.66
CA LEU A 40 -7.05 1.83 0.57
C LEU A 40 -6.40 0.47 0.28
N VAL A 41 -5.07 0.39 0.25
CA VAL A 41 -4.34 -0.86 0.01
C VAL A 41 -4.58 -1.87 1.13
N LEU A 42 -4.49 -1.45 2.40
CA LEU A 42 -4.72 -2.32 3.54
C LEU A 42 -6.17 -2.83 3.58
N LEU A 43 -7.14 -1.96 3.31
CA LEU A 43 -8.55 -2.37 3.21
C LEU A 43 -8.78 -3.37 2.07
N ALA A 44 -8.15 -3.15 0.91
CA ALA A 44 -8.24 -4.08 -0.21
C ALA A 44 -7.61 -5.45 0.12
N GLN A 45 -6.46 -5.48 0.80
CA GLN A 45 -5.82 -6.71 1.26
C GLN A 45 -6.71 -7.47 2.25
N VAL A 46 -7.30 -6.78 3.22
CA VAL A 46 -8.23 -7.38 4.19
C VAL A 46 -9.48 -7.92 3.49
N ALA A 47 -10.08 -7.16 2.59
CA ALA A 47 -11.27 -7.59 1.84
C ALA A 47 -10.98 -8.82 0.96
N ALA A 48 -9.83 -8.83 0.26
CA ALA A 48 -9.40 -9.96 -0.56
C ALA A 48 -9.17 -11.22 0.29
N LEU A 49 -8.52 -11.07 1.45
CA LEU A 49 -8.25 -12.19 2.35
C LEU A 49 -9.55 -12.75 2.95
N SER A 50 -10.47 -11.88 3.36
CA SER A 50 -11.80 -12.26 3.86
C SER A 50 -12.59 -13.07 2.83
N GLN A 51 -12.59 -12.62 1.57
CA GLN A 51 -13.27 -13.34 0.47
C GLN A 51 -12.64 -14.70 0.19
N ALA A 52 -11.31 -14.81 0.25
CA ALA A 52 -10.59 -16.06 0.04
C ALA A 52 -10.93 -17.09 1.13
N TYR A 53 -10.94 -16.68 2.40
CA TYR A 53 -11.34 -17.53 3.52
C TYR A 53 -12.82 -17.94 3.47
N GLY A 54 -13.71 -17.05 3.01
CA GLY A 54 -15.13 -17.36 2.84
C GLY A 54 -15.39 -18.46 1.80
N HIS A 55 -14.52 -18.61 0.79
CA HIS A 55 -14.65 -19.69 -0.20
C HIS A 55 -14.01 -21.01 0.24
N SER A 56 -12.83 -20.96 0.89
CA SER A 56 -12.14 -22.15 1.39
C SER A 56 -11.01 -21.76 2.33
N TRP A 57 -10.87 -22.50 3.43
CA TRP A 57 -9.78 -22.29 4.37
C TRP A 57 -8.40 -22.52 3.73
N ALA A 58 -8.29 -23.46 2.78
CA ALA A 58 -7.06 -23.70 2.03
C ALA A 58 -6.68 -22.51 1.12
N ARG A 59 -7.66 -21.89 0.46
CA ARG A 59 -7.43 -20.70 -0.38
C ARG A 59 -7.07 -19.49 0.46
N GLY A 60 -7.72 -19.30 1.60
CA GLY A 60 -7.38 -18.23 2.54
C GLY A 60 -5.96 -18.38 3.10
N ALA A 61 -5.56 -19.59 3.50
CA ALA A 61 -4.21 -19.86 3.99
C ALA A 61 -3.14 -19.64 2.91
N LEU A 62 -3.40 -20.08 1.67
CA LEU A 62 -2.52 -19.84 0.52
C LEU A 62 -2.39 -18.34 0.22
N ALA A 63 -3.51 -17.61 0.19
CA ALA A 63 -3.53 -16.16 -0.05
C ALA A 63 -2.77 -15.39 1.04
N ALA A 64 -2.88 -15.80 2.31
CA ALA A 64 -2.11 -15.23 3.41
C ALA A 64 -0.61 -15.49 3.24
N ALA A 65 -0.22 -16.73 2.92
CA ALA A 65 1.18 -17.11 2.72
C ALA A 65 1.82 -16.34 1.55
N VAL A 66 1.11 -16.22 0.42
CA VAL A 66 1.57 -15.44 -0.74
C VAL A 66 1.68 -13.96 -0.37
N SER A 67 0.69 -13.39 0.31
CA SER A 67 0.73 -11.98 0.73
C SER A 67 1.90 -11.68 1.67
N ALA A 68 2.25 -12.61 2.55
CA ALA A 68 3.39 -12.49 3.46
C ALA A 68 4.75 -12.52 2.75
N THR A 69 4.85 -13.15 1.57
CA THR A 69 6.10 -13.16 0.77
C THR A 69 6.30 -11.92 -0.10
N VAL A 70 5.25 -11.11 -0.30
CA VAL A 70 5.26 -9.94 -1.19
C VAL A 70 5.36 -8.61 -0.41
N ALA A 71 5.06 -8.63 0.89
CA ALA A 71 5.18 -7.47 1.79
C ALA A 71 6.64 -7.14 2.11
#